data_AF-A0A7S1L1Q5-F1
#
_entry.id   AF-A0A7S1L1Q5-F1
#
_cell.length_a   1.000
_cell.length_b   1.000
_cell.length_c   1.000
_cell.angle_alpha   90.00
_cell.angle_beta   90.00
_cell.angle_gamma   90.00
#
_symmetry.space_group_name_H-M   'P 1'
#
loop_
_entity.id
_entity.type
_entity.pdbx_description
1 polymer ?
#
loop_
_entity_poly.entity_id
_entity_poly.type
_entity_poly.pdbx_seq_one_letter_code
_entity_poly.pdbx_strand_id
1 'polypeptide(L)'
;MPPKPAAAQAAGEATSKAAGNDYFHDEGYAKVQLFKPVEVAPVDSHAGLTVRIAESLLKNNYAVIDGMLGPEEATKLRAEVTRYYKDGLMVDGEIGSGVTASTGSVRKAMRTDKVVWFEGSEGFVGPAMKKHITRMDIVTQKVALLL
;
A
#
# COMPACT_ATOMS: atom_id res chain seq x y z
N MET A 1 -44.89 -6.03 -15.71
CA MET A 1 -43.70 -5.97 -14.83
C MET A 1 -42.54 -6.60 -15.57
N PRO A 2 -41.45 -5.87 -15.88
CA PRO A 2 -40.26 -6.52 -16.43
C PRO A 2 -39.57 -7.35 -15.33
N PRO A 3 -39.00 -8.52 -15.64
CA PRO A 3 -38.21 -9.29 -14.69
C PRO A 3 -36.90 -8.57 -14.35
N LYS A 4 -36.55 -8.61 -13.06
CA LYS A 4 -35.31 -8.10 -12.47
C LYS A 4 -34.10 -8.87 -13.03
N PRO A 5 -33.00 -8.22 -13.45
CA PRO A 5 -31.84 -8.94 -13.97
C PRO A 5 -31.07 -9.61 -12.83
N ALA A 6 -31.30 -10.91 -12.62
CA ALA A 6 -30.60 -11.74 -11.64
C ALA A 6 -29.16 -12.12 -12.06
N ALA A 7 -28.74 -11.81 -13.30
CA ALA A 7 -27.45 -12.24 -13.84
C ALA A 7 -26.27 -11.30 -13.50
N ALA A 8 -26.53 -10.03 -13.16
CA ALA A 8 -25.46 -9.05 -12.89
C ALA A 8 -24.91 -9.11 -11.45
N GLN A 9 -25.68 -9.63 -10.50
CA GLN A 9 -25.25 -9.76 -9.09
C GLN A 9 -24.40 -11.02 -8.86
N ALA A 10 -24.62 -12.10 -9.60
CA ALA A 10 -23.86 -13.34 -9.45
C ALA A 10 -22.39 -13.23 -9.93
N ALA A 11 -22.12 -12.37 -10.93
CA ALA A 11 -20.75 -12.17 -11.43
C ALA A 11 -19.88 -11.36 -10.46
N GLY A 12 -20.46 -10.40 -9.73
CA GLY A 12 -19.74 -9.58 -8.75
C GLY A 12 -19.38 -10.33 -7.45
N GLU A 13 -20.25 -11.24 -7.01
CA GLU A 13 -20.01 -12.09 -5.83
C GLU A 13 -19.01 -13.23 -6.09
N ALA A 14 -18.90 -13.70 -7.34
CA ALA A 14 -17.93 -14.74 -7.69
C ALA A 14 -16.48 -14.20 -7.72
N THR A 15 -16.28 -12.96 -8.18
CA THR A 15 -14.95 -12.32 -8.19
C THR A 15 -14.50 -11.87 -6.80
N SER A 16 -15.43 -11.53 -5.88
CA SER A 16 -15.06 -11.16 -4.52
C SER A 16 -14.67 -12.36 -3.66
N LYS A 17 -15.22 -13.55 -3.93
CA LYS A 17 -14.84 -14.79 -3.22
C LYS A 17 -13.48 -15.34 -3.66
N ALA A 18 -13.06 -15.10 -4.89
CA ALA A 18 -11.75 -15.55 -5.37
C ALA A 18 -10.57 -14.71 -4.84
N ALA A 19 -10.82 -13.49 -4.36
CA ALA A 19 -9.77 -12.59 -3.89
C ALA A 19 -9.67 -12.48 -2.35
N GLY A 20 -10.57 -13.12 -1.59
CA GLY A 20 -10.79 -12.77 -0.19
C GLY A 20 -10.33 -13.79 0.87
N ASN A 21 -10.03 -15.05 0.51
CA ASN A 21 -9.91 -16.12 1.52
C ASN A 21 -8.58 -16.88 1.55
N ASP A 22 -7.66 -16.66 0.61
CA ASP A 22 -6.43 -17.46 0.54
C ASP A 22 -5.23 -16.81 1.28
N TYR A 23 -5.41 -15.62 1.85
CA TYR A 23 -4.30 -14.86 2.45
C TYR A 23 -3.98 -15.21 3.91
N PHE A 24 -4.72 -16.13 4.55
CA PHE A 24 -4.58 -16.39 6.00
C PHE A 24 -4.46 -17.86 6.38
N HIS A 25 -3.95 -18.70 5.47
CA HIS A 25 -3.51 -20.04 5.81
C HIS A 25 -2.07 -20.26 5.38
N ASP A 26 -1.13 -19.78 6.20
CA ASP A 26 0.22 -20.32 6.19
C ASP A 26 0.67 -20.51 7.65
N GLU A 27 0.53 -21.76 8.12
CA GLU A 27 1.17 -22.23 9.34
C GLU A 27 2.68 -22.35 9.07
N GLY A 28 3.40 -21.25 9.31
CA GLY A 28 4.84 -21.25 9.21
C GLY A 28 5.33 -19.85 8.95
N TYR A 29 6.06 -19.28 9.90
CA TYR A 29 6.82 -18.06 9.69
C TYR A 29 7.75 -18.26 8.48
N ALA A 30 7.30 -17.83 7.30
CA ALA A 30 8.16 -17.73 6.14
C ALA A 30 9.29 -16.79 6.54
N LYS A 31 10.49 -17.35 6.68
CA LYS A 31 11.73 -16.61 6.91
C LYS A 31 11.70 -15.37 6.03
N VAL A 32 11.84 -14.20 6.65
CA VAL A 32 12.06 -12.94 5.94
C VAL A 32 13.23 -13.17 4.99
N GLN A 33 12.94 -13.44 3.72
CA GLN A 33 13.93 -13.38 2.68
C GLN A 33 14.16 -11.90 2.45
N LEU A 34 15.13 -11.35 3.19
CA LEU A 34 15.75 -10.09 2.84
C LEU A 34 16.18 -10.24 1.38
N PHE A 35 15.48 -9.52 0.49
CA PHE A 35 15.85 -9.43 -0.91
C PHE A 35 17.35 -9.14 -0.97
N LYS A 36 18.07 -9.89 -1.80
CA LYS A 36 19.52 -9.71 -2.00
C LYS A 36 19.80 -8.21 -2.13
N PRO A 37 20.83 -7.68 -1.43
CA PRO A 37 21.15 -6.27 -1.52
C PRO A 37 21.36 -5.93 -2.99
N VAL A 38 20.45 -5.12 -3.53
CA VAL A 38 20.64 -4.50 -4.83
C VAL A 38 21.83 -3.57 -4.63
N GLU A 39 22.92 -3.79 -5.37
CA GLU A 39 24.07 -2.89 -5.35
C GLU A 39 23.56 -1.49 -5.70
N VAL A 40 23.48 -0.63 -4.68
CA VAL A 40 23.03 0.75 -4.84
C VAL A 40 24.15 1.49 -5.54
N ALA A 41 23.95 1.83 -6.81
CA ALA A 41 24.92 2.61 -7.59
C ALA A 41 25.31 3.88 -6.80
N PRO A 42 26.61 4.24 -6.76
CA PRO A 42 27.12 5.32 -5.92
C PRO A 42 26.86 6.67 -6.59
N VAL A 43 25.62 7.15 -6.54
CA VAL A 43 25.28 8.55 -6.82
C VAL A 43 24.23 8.99 -5.80
N ASP A 44 24.70 9.37 -4.62
CA ASP A 44 23.87 9.54 -3.42
C ASP A 44 23.16 10.91 -3.41
N SER A 45 22.24 11.14 -4.35
CA SER A 45 21.37 12.33 -4.36
C SER A 45 20.38 12.37 -3.18
N HIS A 46 20.31 11.31 -2.37
CA HIS A 46 19.39 11.17 -1.24
C HIS A 46 20.10 11.02 0.14
N ALA A 47 21.43 11.07 0.21
CA ALA A 47 22.16 10.92 1.48
C ALA A 47 21.69 11.96 2.52
N GLY A 48 21.60 13.23 2.11
CA GLY A 48 21.14 14.31 2.98
C GLY A 48 19.69 14.18 3.42
N LEU A 49 18.80 13.60 2.59
CA LEU A 49 17.42 13.35 2.98
C LEU A 49 17.34 12.22 4.02
N THR A 50 18.08 11.14 3.79
CA THR A 50 18.07 9.95 4.65
C THR A 50 18.60 10.26 6.05
N VAL A 51 19.70 11.01 6.14
CA VAL A 51 20.26 11.48 7.42
C VAL A 51 19.25 12.32 8.19
N ARG A 52 18.59 13.28 7.52
CA ARG A 52 17.56 14.12 8.16
C ARG A 52 16.36 13.32 8.66
N ILE A 53 15.96 12.27 7.93
CA ILE A 53 14.89 11.37 8.38
C ILE A 53 15.34 10.63 9.64
N ALA A 54 16.54 10.02 9.64
CA ALA A 54 17.06 9.29 10.80
C ALA A 54 17.20 10.18 12.04
N GLU A 55 17.79 11.37 11.89
CA GLU A 55 17.90 12.37 12.98
C GLU A 55 16.53 12.77 13.54
N SER A 56 15.54 12.99 12.67
CA SER A 56 14.18 13.36 13.11
C SER A 56 13.48 12.19 13.81
N LEU A 57 13.66 10.96 13.33
CA LEU A 57 13.12 9.76 13.98
C LEU A 57 13.72 9.57 15.37
N LEU A 58 15.05 9.67 15.52
CA LEU A 58 15.74 9.55 16.81
C LEU A 58 15.33 10.64 17.80
N LYS A 59 15.12 11.87 17.32
CA LYS A 59 14.82 13.02 18.18
C LYS A 59 13.32 13.16 18.51
N ASN A 60 12.46 12.90 17.53
CA ASN A 60 11.04 13.27 17.58
C ASN A 60 10.09 12.07 17.45
N ASN A 61 10.58 10.87 17.14
CA ASN A 61 9.78 9.69 16.78
C ASN A 61 8.92 9.84 15.51
N TYR A 62 9.12 10.89 14.71
CA TYR A 62 8.48 11.07 13.41
C TYR A 62 9.37 11.91 12.48
N ALA A 63 9.12 11.83 11.17
CA ALA A 63 9.74 12.67 10.15
C ALA A 63 8.68 13.08 9.12
N VAL A 64 8.72 14.34 8.68
CA VAL A 64 7.86 14.85 7.61
C VAL A 64 8.74 15.21 6.42
N ILE A 65 8.37 14.73 5.24
CA ILE A 65 9.12 14.94 3.99
C ILE A 65 8.20 15.64 2.99
N ASP A 66 8.43 16.92 2.80
CA ASP A 66 7.74 17.69 1.78
C ASP A 66 8.36 17.47 0.40
N GLY A 67 7.53 17.53 -0.65
CA GLY A 67 8.00 17.56 -2.03
C GLY A 67 8.64 16.26 -2.56
N MET A 68 8.45 15.12 -1.89
CA MET A 68 9.13 13.85 -2.21
C MET A 68 9.00 13.36 -3.67
N LEU A 69 7.87 13.66 -4.33
CA LEU A 69 7.58 13.20 -5.69
C LEU A 69 7.84 14.28 -6.77
N GLY A 70 7.90 15.56 -6.38
CA GLY A 70 7.74 16.67 -7.31
C GLY A 70 6.32 16.73 -7.93
N PRO A 71 5.94 17.85 -8.56
CA PRO A 71 4.56 18.10 -8.99
C PRO A 71 4.08 17.17 -10.10
N GLU A 72 4.96 16.80 -11.03
CA GLU A 72 4.58 15.95 -12.18
C GLU A 72 4.27 14.51 -11.74
N GLU A 73 5.14 13.88 -10.96
CA GLU A 73 4.92 12.51 -10.49
C GLU A 73 3.77 12.45 -9.49
N ALA A 74 3.62 13.46 -8.62
CA ALA A 74 2.47 13.57 -7.73
C ALA A 74 1.15 13.62 -8.51
N THR A 75 1.13 14.32 -9.65
CA THR A 75 -0.05 14.39 -10.53
C THR A 75 -0.37 13.02 -11.15
N LYS A 76 0.64 12.29 -11.63
CA LYS A 76 0.47 10.93 -12.17
C LYS A 76 -0.04 9.96 -11.11
N LEU A 77 0.57 9.99 -9.92
CA LEU A 77 0.14 9.16 -8.79
C LEU A 77 -1.31 9.47 -8.39
N ARG A 78 -1.68 10.75 -8.31
CA ARG A 78 -3.06 11.17 -8.04
C ARG A 78 -4.05 10.65 -9.10
N ALA A 79 -3.67 10.70 -10.38
CA ALA A 79 -4.51 10.20 -11.46
C ALA A 79 -4.77 8.69 -11.31
N GLU A 80 -3.74 7.91 -10.98
CA GLU A 80 -3.86 6.47 -10.71
C GLU A 80 -4.75 6.17 -9.50
N VAL A 81 -4.53 6.87 -8.38
CA VAL A 81 -5.39 6.72 -7.17
C VAL A 81 -6.84 7.07 -7.47
N THR A 82 -7.07 8.13 -8.24
CA THR A 82 -8.42 8.53 -8.67
C THR A 82 -9.06 7.46 -9.55
N ARG A 83 -8.30 6.82 -10.43
CA ARG A 83 -8.78 5.70 -11.26
C ARG A 83 -9.19 4.53 -10.38
N TYR A 84 -8.38 4.11 -9.40
CA TYR A 84 -8.74 3.00 -8.51
C TYR A 84 -10.07 3.24 -7.78
N TYR A 85 -10.31 4.49 -7.36
CA TYR A 85 -11.57 4.86 -6.75
C TYR A 85 -12.75 4.76 -7.74
N LYS A 86 -12.60 5.32 -8.95
CA LYS A 86 -13.65 5.32 -9.98
C LYS A 86 -13.98 3.92 -10.50
N ASP A 87 -12.98 3.06 -10.58
CA ASP A 87 -13.12 1.68 -11.05
C ASP A 87 -13.71 0.76 -9.96
N GLY A 88 -13.99 1.29 -8.76
CA GLY A 88 -14.62 0.54 -7.67
C GLY A 88 -13.68 -0.43 -6.95
N LEU A 89 -12.35 -0.26 -7.10
CA LEU A 89 -11.35 -1.15 -6.48
C LEU A 89 -11.15 -0.89 -4.98
N MET A 90 -11.66 0.23 -4.46
CA MET A 90 -11.50 0.59 -3.05
C MET A 90 -12.67 0.07 -2.19
N VAL A 91 -12.33 -0.56 -1.06
CA VAL A 91 -13.27 -1.11 -0.07
C VAL A 91 -13.33 -0.25 1.19
N ASP A 92 -14.35 -0.45 2.03
CA ASP A 92 -14.41 0.21 3.34
C ASP A 92 -13.23 -0.21 4.21
N GLY A 93 -12.55 0.76 4.85
CA GLY A 93 -11.47 0.49 5.77
C GLY A 93 -11.92 -0.29 7.00
N GLU A 94 -11.24 -1.40 7.27
CA GLU A 94 -11.50 -2.22 8.46
C GLU A 94 -10.63 -1.79 9.65
N ILE A 95 -11.12 -2.06 10.86
CA ILE A 95 -10.37 -1.93 12.11
C ILE A 95 -10.19 -3.34 12.68
N GLY A 96 -8.94 -3.70 12.99
CA GLY A 96 -8.62 -4.97 13.64
C GLY A 96 -9.38 -5.14 14.96
N SER A 97 -9.99 -6.30 15.17
CA SER A 97 -10.79 -6.56 16.37
C SER A 97 -10.07 -7.48 17.37
N GLY A 98 -9.34 -6.90 18.33
CA GLY A 98 -8.77 -7.65 19.48
C GLY A 98 -7.32 -8.14 19.31
N VAL A 99 -6.78 -8.75 20.39
CA VAL A 99 -5.34 -8.88 20.72
C VAL A 99 -4.50 -9.68 19.70
N THR A 100 -5.11 -10.42 18.78
CA THR A 100 -4.44 -11.26 17.77
C THR A 100 -5.14 -11.24 16.41
N ALA A 101 -5.83 -10.15 16.07
CA ALA A 101 -6.86 -10.20 15.04
C ALA A 101 -6.31 -10.30 13.60
N SER A 102 -6.31 -11.53 13.08
CA SER A 102 -6.31 -11.85 11.64
C SER A 102 -7.60 -11.46 10.93
N THR A 103 -8.56 -10.84 11.64
CA THR A 103 -9.87 -10.42 11.12
C THR A 103 -10.17 -8.98 11.52
N GLY A 104 -10.74 -8.21 10.57
CA GLY A 104 -11.16 -6.84 10.76
C GLY A 104 -12.68 -6.70 10.85
N SER A 105 -13.15 -5.54 11.31
CA SER A 105 -14.56 -5.16 11.22
C SER A 105 -14.71 -3.75 10.66
N VAL A 106 -15.65 -3.56 9.74
CA VAL A 106 -16.01 -2.24 9.22
C VAL A 106 -16.77 -1.48 10.30
N ARG A 107 -16.14 -0.44 10.86
CA ARG A 107 -16.74 0.43 11.89
C ARG A 107 -16.73 1.87 11.41
N LYS A 108 -17.77 2.25 10.66
CA LYS A 108 -17.88 3.59 10.04
C LYS A 108 -17.86 4.76 11.05
N ALA A 109 -18.24 4.52 12.30
CA ALA A 109 -18.11 5.51 13.36
C ALA A 109 -16.66 5.82 13.76
N MET A 110 -15.71 4.94 13.43
CA MET A 110 -14.31 5.04 13.80
C MET A 110 -13.39 5.26 12.59
N ARG A 111 -13.70 4.62 11.45
CA ARG A 111 -12.90 4.65 10.23
C ARG A 111 -13.81 4.77 9.01
N THR A 112 -13.61 5.80 8.19
CA THR A 112 -14.50 6.18 7.07
C THR A 112 -13.80 6.22 5.72
N ASP A 113 -12.49 5.99 5.68
CA ASP A 113 -11.72 5.95 4.45
C ASP A 113 -12.06 4.72 3.61
N LYS A 114 -11.86 4.90 2.31
CA LYS A 114 -11.84 3.83 1.32
C LYS A 114 -10.39 3.43 1.08
N VAL A 115 -10.10 2.14 1.14
CA VAL A 115 -8.75 1.60 0.98
C VAL A 115 -8.69 0.55 -0.10
N VAL A 116 -7.49 0.39 -0.65
CA VAL A 116 -7.15 -0.69 -1.56
C VAL A 116 -5.72 -1.10 -1.20
N TRP A 117 -5.50 -2.41 -1.14
CA TRP A 117 -4.20 -2.98 -0.85
C TRP A 117 -3.52 -3.34 -2.17
N PHE A 118 -2.22 -3.06 -2.25
CA PHE A 118 -1.41 -3.38 -3.42
C PHE A 118 -0.17 -4.12 -2.96
N GLU A 119 0.17 -5.19 -3.65
CA GLU A 119 1.52 -5.75 -3.64
C GLU A 119 2.44 -4.94 -4.58
N GLY A 120 1.88 -4.36 -5.65
CA GLY A 120 2.61 -3.68 -6.72
C GLY A 120 2.91 -4.57 -7.92
N SER A 121 2.64 -5.87 -7.82
CA SER A 121 2.78 -6.85 -8.89
C SER A 121 1.57 -6.83 -9.85
N GLU A 122 0.41 -6.35 -9.40
CA GLU A 122 -0.85 -6.50 -10.10
C GLU A 122 -0.89 -5.68 -11.40
N GLY A 123 -1.60 -6.21 -12.40
CA GLY A 123 -1.70 -5.58 -13.73
C GLY A 123 -2.46 -4.25 -13.73
N PHE A 124 -3.34 -4.03 -12.76
CA PHE A 124 -4.08 -2.78 -12.62
C PHE A 124 -3.28 -1.68 -11.91
N VAL A 125 -2.19 -2.02 -11.18
CA VAL A 125 -1.34 -1.01 -10.54
C VAL A 125 -0.57 -0.25 -11.61
N GLY A 126 -0.74 1.05 -11.64
CA GLY A 126 -0.07 1.93 -12.59
C GLY A 126 1.41 2.17 -12.25
N PRO A 127 2.20 2.63 -13.25
CA PRO A 127 3.62 2.82 -13.11
C PRO A 127 4.02 3.87 -12.04
N ALA A 128 3.20 4.89 -11.80
CA ALA A 128 3.52 5.91 -10.80
C ALA A 128 3.40 5.35 -9.37
N MET A 129 2.38 4.53 -9.10
CA MET A 129 2.23 3.83 -7.82
C MET A 129 3.38 2.83 -7.59
N LYS A 130 3.72 2.02 -8.59
CA LYS A 130 4.87 1.09 -8.50
C LYS A 130 6.16 1.82 -8.17
N LYS A 131 6.44 2.92 -8.89
CA LYS A 131 7.60 3.76 -8.66
C LYS A 131 7.60 4.36 -7.25
N HIS A 132 6.45 4.77 -6.74
CA HIS A 132 6.32 5.31 -5.38
C HIS A 132 6.62 4.27 -4.30
N ILE A 133 6.08 3.04 -4.43
CA ILE A 133 6.35 1.92 -3.52
C ILE A 133 7.87 1.64 -3.48
N THR A 134 8.50 1.42 -4.63
CA THR A 134 9.94 1.17 -4.70
C THR A 134 10.78 2.31 -4.12
N ARG A 135 10.37 3.58 -4.33
CA ARG A 135 11.06 4.73 -3.74
C ARG A 135 11.00 4.70 -2.21
N MET A 136 9.84 4.40 -1.64
CA MET A 136 9.66 4.29 -0.19
C MET A 136 10.46 3.14 0.40
N ASP A 137 10.55 2.00 -0.29
CA ASP A 137 11.38 0.87 0.12
C ASP A 137 12.86 1.26 0.17
N ILE A 138 13.37 1.94 -0.87
CA ILE A 138 14.76 2.41 -0.92
C ILE A 138 15.05 3.40 0.22
N VAL A 139 14.15 4.37 0.45
CA VAL A 139 14.31 5.34 1.55
C VAL A 139 14.33 4.63 2.90
N THR A 140 13.40 3.69 3.12
CA THR A 140 13.31 2.93 4.37
C THR A 140 14.56 2.09 4.61
N GLN A 141 15.06 1.39 3.59
CA GLN A 141 16.30 0.62 3.68
C GLN A 141 17.50 1.51 4.03
N LYS A 142 17.62 2.67 3.40
CA LYS A 142 18.71 3.62 3.69
C LYS A 142 18.61 4.18 5.10
N VAL A 143 17.41 4.50 5.58
CA VAL A 143 17.19 4.99 6.96
C VAL A 143 17.52 3.90 7.97
N ALA A 144 17.14 2.65 7.71
CA ALA A 144 17.46 1.52 8.58
C ALA A 144 18.96 1.26 8.73
N LEU A 145 19.80 1.67 7.78
CA LEU A 145 21.26 1.60 7.90
C LEU A 145 21.85 2.70 8.81
N LEU A 146 21.06 3.72 9.15
CA LEU A 146 21.47 4.86 9.98
C LEU A 146 20.90 4.81 11.42
N LEU A 147 19.99 3.87 11.70
CA LEU A 147 19.38 3.64 13.01
C LEU A 147 20.03 2.43 13.69
#